data_AF-A0A0M3JDJ9-F1
#
_entry.id   AF-A0A0M3JDJ9-F1
#
_cell.length_a   1.000
_cell.length_b   1.000
_cell.length_c   1.000
_cell.angle_alpha   90.00
_cell.angle_beta   90.00
_cell.angle_gamma   90.00
#
_symmetry.space_group_name_H-M   'P 1'
#
loop_
_entity.id
_entity.type
_entity.pdbx_description
1 polymer ?
#
loop_
_entity_poly.entity_id
_entity_poly.type
_entity_poly.pdbx_seq_one_letter_code
_entity_poly.pdbx_strand_id
1 'polypeptide(L)'
;MVVEAALLDKVDEVDTFLSNQEGMIIRGPDPRMCHHGPRQKCTHCLPLDPYDEEYLKEKEIKHMSFHAYVRKLTAGHGKGTQLKKPLENVVCKLKENCTAHKPYPQGICTKCRPPSMTLNRQVAFVCFCFFHLFV
;
A
#
# COMPACT_ATOMS: atom_id res chain seq x y z
N MET A 1 17.04 -19.14 -1.82
CA MET A 1 16.16 -19.36 -2.97
C MET A 1 15.01 -18.39 -2.82
N VAL A 2 15.00 -17.37 -3.66
CA VAL A 2 13.89 -16.42 -3.78
C VAL A 2 12.66 -17.26 -4.07
N VAL A 3 11.59 -17.14 -3.29
CA VAL A 3 10.30 -17.67 -3.73
C VAL A 3 9.93 -16.77 -4.90
N GLU A 4 10.31 -17.23 -6.08
CA GLU A 4 9.82 -16.75 -7.36
C GLU A 4 8.31 -16.97 -7.28
N ALA A 5 7.57 -15.87 -7.10
CA ALA A 5 6.12 -15.90 -7.19
C ALA A 5 5.82 -16.51 -8.56
N ALA A 6 5.31 -17.74 -8.54
CA ALA A 6 5.03 -18.50 -9.74
C ALA A 6 4.13 -17.64 -10.65
N LEU A 7 4.44 -17.66 -11.94
CA LEU A 7 3.78 -16.94 -13.04
C LEU A 7 2.32 -17.40 -13.28
N LEU A 8 1.50 -17.48 -12.24
CA LEU A 8 0.16 -18.09 -12.30
C LEU A 8 -0.91 -17.40 -11.45
N ASP A 9 -0.64 -16.23 -10.88
CA ASP A 9 -1.68 -15.43 -10.26
C ASP A 9 -2.26 -14.50 -11.32
N LYS A 10 -3.36 -14.91 -11.96
CA LYS A 10 -4.21 -13.97 -12.70
C LYS A 10 -4.65 -12.90 -11.69
N VAL A 11 -4.22 -11.66 -11.92
CA VAL A 11 -4.72 -10.50 -11.18
C VAL A 11 -6.23 -10.42 -11.41
N ASP A 12 -6.98 -10.20 -10.33
CA ASP A 12 -8.44 -10.09 -10.41
C ASP A 12 -8.82 -8.91 -11.34
N GLU A 13 -9.97 -9.03 -12.01
CA GLU A 13 -10.52 -7.97 -12.86
C GLU A 13 -10.73 -6.68 -12.07
N VAL A 14 -11.15 -6.80 -10.79
CA VAL A 14 -11.33 -5.63 -9.90
C VAL A 14 -10.00 -4.92 -9.64
N ASP A 15 -8.91 -5.66 -9.44
CA ASP A 15 -7.59 -5.08 -9.19
C ASP A 15 -7.05 -4.40 -10.44
N THR A 16 -7.30 -4.99 -11.61
CA THR A 16 -6.98 -4.38 -12.90
C THR A 16 -7.73 -3.07 -13.08
N PHE A 17 -9.04 -3.06 -12.83
CA PHE A 17 -9.87 -1.86 -12.89
C PHE A 17 -9.40 -0.77 -11.93
N LEU A 18 -9.20 -1.10 -10.66
CA LEU A 18 -8.78 -0.16 -9.61
C LEU A 18 -7.36 0.39 -9.84
N SER A 19 -6.46 -0.41 -10.42
CA SER A 19 -5.09 0.03 -10.74
C SER A 19 -5.04 1.14 -11.80
N ASN A 20 -6.02 1.17 -12.70
CA ASN A 20 -6.11 2.17 -13.77
C ASN A 20 -6.77 3.49 -13.31
N GLN A 21 -7.35 3.52 -12.12
CA GLN A 21 -7.95 4.74 -11.57
C GLN A 21 -6.89 5.62 -10.90
N GLU A 22 -7.08 6.94 -10.92
CA GLU A 22 -6.20 7.86 -10.17
C GLU A 22 -6.51 7.82 -8.66
N GLY A 23 -7.79 7.70 -8.29
CA GLY A 23 -8.24 7.69 -6.90
C GLY A 23 -8.11 9.04 -6.18
N MET A 24 -7.90 10.13 -6.92
CA MET A 24 -7.80 11.48 -6.37
C MET A 24 -9.14 11.94 -5.78
N ILE A 25 -9.07 12.58 -4.62
CA ILE A 25 -10.24 13.09 -3.91
C ILE A 25 -10.48 14.54 -4.37
N ILE A 26 -11.49 14.75 -5.20
CA ILE A 26 -11.81 16.07 -5.73
C ILE A 26 -12.50 16.92 -4.64
N ARG A 27 -11.93 18.09 -4.34
CA ARG A 27 -12.50 19.08 -3.42
C ARG A 27 -13.07 20.26 -4.18
N GLY A 28 -14.18 20.80 -3.68
CA GLY A 28 -14.74 22.07 -4.13
C GLY A 28 -13.95 23.26 -3.58
N PRO A 29 -14.05 24.45 -4.19
CA PRO A 29 -13.46 25.66 -3.64
C PRO A 29 -14.16 26.03 -2.32
N ASP A 30 -13.37 26.23 -1.27
CA ASP A 30 -13.84 26.74 0.01
C ASP A 30 -13.98 28.27 -0.05
N PRO A 31 -15.20 28.85 0.09
CA PRO A 31 -15.41 30.29 0.02
C PRO A 31 -14.63 31.12 1.04
N ARG A 32 -14.21 30.51 2.16
CA ARG A 32 -13.51 31.21 3.24
C ARG A 32 -11.99 31.16 3.09
N MET A 33 -11.47 30.05 2.58
CA MET A 33 -10.02 29.79 2.50
C MET A 33 -9.44 29.98 1.09
N CYS A 34 -10.27 29.99 0.06
CA CYS A 34 -9.84 30.17 -1.33
C CYS A 34 -9.92 31.64 -1.73
N HIS A 35 -8.75 32.29 -1.86
CA HIS A 35 -8.63 33.66 -2.34
C HIS A 35 -8.11 33.70 -3.78
N HIS A 36 -8.79 33.01 -4.70
CA HIS A 36 -8.39 32.91 -6.09
C HIS A 36 -9.59 32.93 -7.04
N GLY A 37 -9.34 33.22 -8.32
CA GLY A 37 -10.38 33.22 -9.35
C GLY A 37 -10.93 31.80 -9.64
N PRO A 38 -12.03 31.68 -10.40
CA PRO A 38 -12.72 30.40 -10.64
C PRO A 38 -11.92 29.35 -11.41
N ARG A 39 -10.86 29.75 -12.13
CA ARG A 39 -9.99 28.84 -12.90
C ARG A 39 -8.65 28.54 -12.22
N GLN A 40 -8.42 29.12 -11.04
CA GLN A 40 -7.21 28.91 -10.26
C GLN A 40 -7.48 27.85 -9.19
N LYS A 41 -6.42 27.19 -8.71
CA LYS A 41 -6.48 26.26 -7.59
C LYS A 41 -5.42 26.62 -6.56
N CYS A 42 -5.74 26.54 -5.27
CA CYS A 42 -4.79 26.64 -4.17
C CYS A 42 -4.70 25.31 -3.40
N THR A 43 -3.87 25.27 -2.35
CA THR A 43 -3.70 24.12 -1.45
C THR A 43 -5.01 23.69 -0.77
N HIS A 44 -5.98 24.59 -0.61
CA HIS A 44 -7.27 24.29 0.03
C HIS A 44 -8.28 23.65 -0.93
N CYS A 45 -8.14 23.82 -2.25
CA CYS A 45 -9.07 23.26 -3.24
C CYS A 45 -8.41 22.31 -4.25
N LEU A 46 -7.10 22.08 -4.14
CA LEU A 46 -6.42 21.04 -4.93
C LEU A 46 -6.97 19.66 -4.52
N PRO A 47 -7.12 18.72 -5.47
CA PRO A 47 -7.44 17.34 -5.14
C PRO A 47 -6.44 16.76 -4.13
N LEU A 48 -6.94 15.93 -3.22
CA LEU A 48 -6.10 15.22 -2.24
C LEU A 48 -5.75 13.83 -2.74
N ASP A 49 -4.62 13.33 -2.28
CA ASP A 49 -4.24 11.95 -2.50
C ASP A 49 -5.19 11.00 -1.73
N PRO A 50 -5.43 9.77 -2.26
CA PRO A 50 -6.29 8.78 -1.61
C PRO A 50 -5.76 8.28 -0.24
N TYR A 51 -4.52 8.61 0.11
CA TYR A 51 -3.85 8.22 1.36
C TYR A 51 -3.63 9.41 2.32
N ASP A 52 -4.31 10.54 2.07
CA ASP A 52 -4.25 11.73 2.93
C ASP A 52 -4.78 11.43 4.35
N GLU A 53 -3.94 11.66 5.36
CA GLU A 53 -4.23 11.24 6.74
C GLU A 53 -5.32 12.10 7.40
N GLU A 54 -5.42 13.38 7.01
CA GLU A 54 -6.43 14.30 7.53
C GLU A 54 -7.80 13.94 6.99
N TYR A 55 -7.91 13.68 5.69
CA TYR A 55 -9.16 13.22 5.06
C TYR A 55 -9.64 11.89 5.64
N LEU A 56 -8.74 10.91 5.77
CA LEU A 56 -9.08 9.59 6.32
C LEU A 56 -9.59 9.72 7.76
N LYS A 57 -9.00 10.61 8.56
CA LYS A 57 -9.44 10.89 9.93
C LYS A 57 -10.81 11.59 9.97
N GLU A 58 -11.03 12.60 9.12
CA GLU A 58 -12.30 13.34 9.02
C GLU A 58 -13.47 12.42 8.63
N LYS A 59 -13.23 11.50 7.69
CA LYS A 59 -14.24 10.51 7.26
C LYS A 59 -14.32 9.26 8.13
N GLU A 60 -13.60 9.25 9.26
CA GLU A 60 -13.55 8.13 10.21
C GLU A 60 -13.10 6.80 9.56
N ILE A 61 -12.28 6.89 8.52
CA ILE A 61 -11.72 5.74 7.79
C ILE A 61 -10.50 5.22 8.56
N LYS A 62 -10.67 4.08 9.24
CA LYS A 62 -9.65 3.47 10.11
C LYS A 62 -8.43 2.93 9.35
N HIS A 63 -8.64 2.45 8.13
CA HIS A 63 -7.61 1.84 7.29
C HIS A 63 -7.77 2.33 5.86
N MET A 64 -6.67 2.72 5.22
CA MET A 64 -6.69 3.06 3.79
C MET A 64 -6.91 1.80 2.94
N SER A 65 -7.37 1.98 1.70
CA SER A 65 -7.49 0.84 0.78
C SER A 65 -6.10 0.33 0.37
N PHE A 66 -6.07 -0.94 -0.05
CA PHE A 66 -4.86 -1.55 -0.59
C PHE A 66 -4.25 -0.75 -1.74
N HIS A 67 -5.06 -0.33 -2.73
CA HIS A 67 -4.58 0.45 -3.87
C HIS A 67 -4.09 1.85 -3.48
N ALA A 68 -4.68 2.50 -2.47
CA ALA A 68 -4.16 3.76 -1.92
C ALA A 68 -2.79 3.57 -1.25
N TYR A 69 -2.60 2.46 -0.53
CA TYR A 69 -1.32 2.12 0.09
C TYR A 69 -0.22 1.84 -0.94
N VAL A 70 -0.54 1.06 -1.99
CA VAL A 70 0.39 0.82 -3.10
C VAL A 70 0.78 2.15 -3.76
N ARG A 71 -0.19 3.05 -4.01
CA ARG A 71 0.10 4.39 -4.53
C ARG A 71 1.02 5.19 -3.61
N LYS A 72 0.81 5.17 -2.30
CA LYS A 72 1.68 5.84 -1.30
C LYS A 72 3.12 5.35 -1.39
N LEU A 73 3.33 4.04 -1.56
CA LEU A 73 4.67 3.45 -1.71
C LEU A 73 5.33 3.85 -3.03
N THR A 74 4.56 4.00 -4.10
CA THR A 74 5.09 4.35 -5.44
C THR A 74 5.19 5.85 -5.70
N ALA A 75 4.50 6.71 -4.95
CA ALA A 75 4.37 8.14 -5.21
C ALA A 75 5.72 8.91 -5.25
N GLY A 76 6.72 8.45 -4.49
CA GLY A 76 8.06 9.03 -4.48
C GLY A 76 8.95 8.63 -5.68
N HIS A 77 8.51 7.69 -6.50
CA HIS A 77 9.28 7.15 -7.62
C HIS A 77 8.68 7.66 -8.93
N GLY A 78 9.48 8.35 -9.74
CA GLY A 78 9.01 8.89 -11.01
C GLY A 78 8.44 7.81 -11.93
N LYS A 79 7.53 8.18 -12.83
CA LYS A 79 6.79 7.26 -13.74
C LYS A 79 7.66 6.33 -14.60
N GLY A 80 8.99 6.49 -14.62
CA GLY A 80 9.96 5.64 -15.33
C GLY A 80 10.85 4.77 -14.44
N THR A 81 10.90 5.02 -13.13
CA THR A 81 11.63 4.17 -12.16
C THR A 81 10.70 3.07 -11.66
N GLN A 82 10.74 1.92 -12.31
CA GLN A 82 10.04 0.72 -11.86
C GLN A 82 10.60 0.29 -10.50
N LEU A 83 9.85 0.56 -9.43
CA LEU A 83 10.15 0.05 -8.10
C LEU A 83 9.95 -1.46 -8.17
N LYS A 84 11.06 -2.22 -8.22
CA LYS A 84 11.01 -3.67 -8.27
C LYS A 84 10.46 -4.17 -6.93
N LYS A 85 9.15 -4.44 -6.90
CA LYS A 85 8.37 -4.98 -5.76
C LYS A 85 8.16 -3.97 -4.62
N PRO A 86 7.17 -3.07 -4.73
CA PRO A 86 6.79 -2.19 -3.61
C PRO A 86 6.22 -2.96 -2.41
N LEU A 87 5.74 -4.18 -2.61
CA LEU A 87 5.14 -5.02 -1.58
C LEU A 87 6.10 -6.17 -1.21
N GLU A 88 6.37 -6.30 0.09
CA GLU A 88 7.15 -7.39 0.65
C GLU A 88 6.26 -8.32 1.47
N ASN A 89 6.28 -9.61 1.14
CA ASN A 89 5.62 -10.64 1.94
C ASN A 89 6.55 -11.07 3.08
N VAL A 90 6.17 -10.77 4.32
CA VAL A 90 6.93 -11.19 5.49
C VAL A 90 6.79 -12.70 5.71
N VAL A 91 7.91 -13.42 5.66
CA VAL A 91 7.95 -14.88 5.87
C VAL A 91 8.59 -15.21 7.21
N CYS A 92 7.76 -15.64 8.16
CA CYS A 92 8.17 -15.95 9.54
C CYS A 92 8.45 -17.45 9.73
N LYS A 93 8.92 -18.14 8.67
CA LYS A 93 9.14 -19.59 8.68
C LYS A 93 10.61 -19.90 8.95
N LEU A 94 10.85 -20.98 9.68
CA LEU A 94 12.19 -21.56 9.80
C LEU A 94 12.67 -22.03 8.42
N LYS A 95 13.93 -21.77 8.09
CA LYS A 95 14.53 -22.36 6.88
C LYS A 95 15.01 -23.77 7.20
N GLU A 96 14.35 -24.76 6.62
CA GLU A 96 14.61 -26.18 6.87
C GLU A 96 15.91 -26.67 6.19
N ASN A 97 16.27 -26.08 5.04
CA ASN A 97 17.42 -26.49 4.23
C ASN A 97 18.73 -25.82 4.64
N CYS A 98 19.16 -26.05 5.88
CA CYS A 98 20.42 -25.54 6.42
C CYS A 98 21.49 -26.63 6.41
N THR A 99 22.56 -26.48 5.61
CA THR A 99 23.64 -27.49 5.53
C THR A 99 24.65 -27.41 6.67
N ALA A 100 24.64 -26.33 7.46
CA ALA A 100 25.63 -26.06 8.51
C ALA A 100 25.30 -26.71 9.87
N HIS A 101 24.10 -27.27 10.04
CA HIS A 101 23.69 -27.92 11.28
C HIS A 101 22.73 -29.08 11.00
N LYS A 102 22.53 -29.94 12.00
CA LYS A 102 21.47 -30.95 11.94
C LYS A 102 20.10 -30.29 11.75
N PRO A 103 19.17 -30.92 11.02
CA PRO A 103 17.82 -30.38 10.87
C PRO A 103 17.18 -30.07 12.22
N TYR A 104 16.36 -29.02 12.25
CA TYR A 104 15.53 -28.73 13.41
C TYR A 104 14.64 -29.95 13.73
N PRO A 105 14.47 -30.35 15.00
CA PRO A 105 14.75 -29.60 16.24
C PRO A 105 16.17 -29.76 16.82
N GLN A 106 17.06 -30.52 16.16
CA GLN A 106 18.36 -30.92 16.72
C GLN A 106 19.47 -29.88 16.54
N GLY A 107 19.23 -28.85 15.73
CA GLY A 107 20.16 -27.74 15.51
C GLY A 107 19.48 -26.54 14.90
N ILE A 108 19.95 -25.33 15.25
CA ILE A 108 19.49 -24.07 14.67
C ILE A 108 20.65 -23.08 14.63
N CYS A 109 20.74 -22.29 13.56
CA CYS A 109 21.68 -21.17 13.46
C CYS A 109 20.96 -19.85 13.18
N THR A 110 21.70 -18.74 13.27
CA THR A 110 21.19 -17.39 12.98
C THR A 110 20.70 -17.21 11.56
N LYS A 111 21.21 -17.99 10.59
CA LYS A 111 20.78 -17.94 9.18
C LYS A 111 19.45 -18.65 8.92
N CYS A 112 19.12 -19.62 9.78
CA CYS A 112 18.01 -20.54 9.59
C CYS A 112 16.85 -20.26 10.56
N ARG A 113 17.14 -19.63 11.70
CA ARG A 113 16.16 -19.01 12.61
C ARG A 113 15.38 -17.89 11.90
N PRO A 114 14.05 -17.79 12.08
CA PRO A 114 13.29 -16.66 11.57
C PRO A 114 13.76 -15.35 12.22
N PRO A 115 13.75 -14.23 11.48
CA PRO A 115 14.14 -12.94 12.04
C PRO A 115 13.22 -12.55 13.19
N SER A 116 13.77 -11.84 14.19
CA SER A 116 12.95 -11.14 15.17
C SER A 116 12.16 -10.06 14.47
N MET A 117 10.87 -9.98 14.74
CA MET A 117 9.96 -9.07 14.05
C MET A 117 9.06 -8.35 15.05
N THR A 118 8.80 -7.07 14.76
CA THR A 118 7.93 -6.22 15.57
C THR A 118 6.57 -6.13 14.89
N LEU A 119 5.51 -6.45 15.62
CA LEU A 119 4.15 -6.34 15.11
C LEU A 119 3.66 -4.91 15.28
N ASN A 120 3.41 -4.24 14.15
CA ASN A 120 2.78 -2.93 14.11
C ASN A 120 1.34 -3.05 13.63
N ARG A 121 0.49 -2.06 13.95
CA ARG A 121 -0.87 -2.00 13.41
C ARG A 121 -0.82 -1.90 11.89
N GLN A 122 -1.52 -2.79 11.21
CA GLN A 122 -1.64 -2.77 9.75
C GLN A 122 -2.42 -1.52 9.29
N VAL A 123 -1.83 -0.77 8.36
CA VAL A 123 -2.35 0.53 7.91
C VAL A 123 -3.34 0.43 6.75
N ALA A 124 -3.31 -0.67 5.99
CA ALA A 124 -4.14 -0.85 4.79
C ALA A 124 -4.92 -2.17 4.83
N PHE A 125 -6.18 -2.16 4.35
CA PHE A 125 -7.04 -3.34 4.29
C PHE A 125 -7.94 -3.30 3.04
N VAL A 126 -8.56 -4.42 2.70
CA VAL A 126 -9.60 -4.47 1.66
C VAL A 126 -10.84 -3.74 2.20
N CYS A 127 -11.10 -2.55 1.69
CA CYS A 127 -12.19 -1.70 2.18
C CYS A 127 -13.44 -1.88 1.30
N PHE A 128 -14.56 -2.28 1.89
CA PHE A 128 -15.86 -2.34 1.20
C PHE A 128 -16.41 -0.94 0.86
N CYS A 129 -16.03 0.11 1.60
CA CYS A 129 -16.55 1.46 1.41
C CYS A 129 -16.02 2.19 0.17
N PHE A 130 -14.95 1.68 -0.47
CA PHE A 130 -14.30 2.38 -1.58
C PHE A 130 -15.20 2.48 -2.83
N PHE A 131 -16.07 1.49 -3.04
CA PHE A 131 -16.96 1.46 -4.20
C PHE A 131 -18.04 2.55 -4.17
N HIS A 132 -18.41 3.07 -3.00
CA HIS A 132 -19.55 3.98 -2.89
C HIS A 132 -19.16 5.46 -2.88
N LEU A 133 -17.87 5.78 -2.75
CA LEU A 133 -17.36 7.15 -2.67
C LEU A 133 -16.57 7.61 -3.90
N PHE A 134 -16.12 6.69 -4.76
CA PHE A 134 -15.15 6.97 -5.83
C PHE A 134 -15.51 6.37 -7.20
N VAL A 135 -16.64 5.67 -7.31
CA VAL A 135 -17.29 5.26 -8.57
C VAL A 135 -18.66 5.91 -8.62
#